data_AF-A0A9N9XRV9-F1
#
_entry.id   AF-A0A9N9XRV9-F1
#
_cell.length_a   1.000
_cell.length_b   1.000
_cell.length_c   1.000
_cell.angle_alpha   90.00
_cell.angle_beta   90.00
_cell.angle_gamma   90.00
#
_symmetry.space_group_name_H-M   'P 1'
#
loop_
_entity.id
_entity.type
_entity.pdbx_description
1 polymer ?
#
loop_
_entity_poly.entity_id
_entity_poly.type
_entity_poly.pdbx_seq_one_letter_code
_entity_poly.pdbx_strand_id
1 'polypeptide(L)'
;MEEPHRTSKTGRPRKHGYGMKNYTKEQKIVAAVWYHERHYTGMTYEQLKVNFYVRFRLALPENKTLRQWELQLFRSGGLSGKRRRMNIGRLMHIPYVRESFIRFPNASMNQRSEILGIATGTLSSILLKDMTPEEIEALQEKGRQMANNENVSVGPKVNNMEDKKTKIDTKKD
;
A
#
# COMPACT_ATOMS: atom_id res chain seq x y z
N MET A 1 -45.50 -8.02 35.63
CA MET A 1 -44.54 -8.51 34.63
C MET A 1 -44.21 -7.33 33.75
N GLU A 2 -42.96 -6.86 33.79
CA GLU A 2 -42.19 -6.34 32.65
C GLU A 2 -40.83 -5.86 33.20
N GLU A 3 -39.77 -6.21 32.48
CA GLU A 3 -38.38 -6.31 32.96
C GLU A 3 -37.63 -4.98 33.08
N PRO A 4 -36.59 -4.88 33.93
CA PRO A 4 -35.68 -3.74 33.96
C PRO A 4 -34.67 -3.78 32.80
N HIS A 5 -34.55 -2.67 32.07
CA HIS A 5 -33.57 -2.48 31.01
C HIS A 5 -32.12 -2.67 31.49
N ARG A 6 -31.46 -3.69 30.93
CA ARG A 6 -30.03 -3.97 31.05
C ARG A 6 -29.18 -2.77 30.62
N THR A 7 -28.40 -2.21 31.54
CA THR A 7 -27.26 -1.35 31.23
C THR A 7 -26.07 -2.20 30.78
N SER A 8 -25.88 -2.42 29.48
CA SER A 8 -24.65 -3.03 28.96
C SER A 8 -23.56 -1.97 28.75
N LYS A 9 -22.99 -1.45 29.84
CA LYS A 9 -21.70 -0.76 29.81
C LYS A 9 -20.58 -1.81 29.92
N THR A 10 -20.24 -2.45 28.81
CA THR A 10 -18.99 -3.24 28.71
C THR A 10 -18.08 -2.66 27.63
N GLY A 11 -17.91 -1.34 27.64
CA GLY A 11 -16.71 -0.72 27.11
C GLY A 11 -15.55 -1.14 28.00
N ARG A 12 -14.84 -2.22 27.65
CA ARG A 12 -13.53 -2.49 28.23
C ARG A 12 -12.72 -1.20 28.09
N PRO A 13 -12.24 -0.57 29.18
CA PRO A 13 -11.37 0.57 29.04
C PRO A 13 -10.18 0.09 28.20
N ARG A 14 -10.03 0.66 27.00
CA ARG A 14 -8.79 0.50 26.24
C ARG A 14 -7.72 0.92 27.21
N LYS A 15 -6.92 -0.05 27.71
CA LYS A 15 -5.73 0.22 28.50
C LYS A 15 -5.00 1.31 27.74
N HIS A 16 -5.08 2.55 28.24
CA HIS A 16 -4.18 3.60 27.81
C HIS A 16 -2.83 3.04 28.22
N GLY A 17 -2.11 2.49 27.23
CA GLY A 17 -0.73 2.13 27.44
C GLY A 17 -0.10 3.36 28.06
N TYR A 18 0.45 3.19 29.27
CA TYR A 18 1.17 4.22 30.01
C TYR A 18 1.91 5.08 28.99
N GLY A 19 1.46 6.34 28.87
CA GLY A 19 1.83 7.20 27.78
C GLY A 19 3.33 7.18 27.62
N MET A 20 3.83 6.65 26.50
CA MET A 20 5.12 7.10 26.01
C MET A 20 4.99 8.61 25.96
N LYS A 21 5.69 9.33 26.86
CA LYS A 21 5.76 10.79 26.79
C LYS A 21 6.08 11.11 25.33
N ASN A 22 5.17 11.77 24.64
CA ASN A 22 5.30 12.02 23.21
C ASN A 22 6.36 13.10 23.01
N TYR A 23 7.63 12.70 23.01
CA TYR A 23 8.74 13.63 22.78
C TYR A 23 8.61 14.26 21.39
N THR A 24 8.76 15.57 21.34
CA THR A 24 8.75 16.32 20.08
C THR A 24 9.97 15.95 19.23
N LYS A 25 9.93 16.26 17.93
CA LYS A 25 11.07 16.00 17.04
C LYS A 25 12.34 16.69 17.55
N GLU A 26 12.23 17.93 18.01
CA GLU A 26 13.35 18.68 18.60
C GLU A 26 13.92 17.97 19.83
N GLN A 27 13.07 17.61 20.79
CA GLN A 27 13.49 16.92 22.02
C GLN A 27 14.26 15.64 21.70
N LYS A 28 13.79 14.87 20.72
CA LYS A 28 14.45 13.64 20.29
C LYS A 28 15.81 13.91 19.64
N ILE A 29 15.91 14.93 18.80
CA ILE A 29 17.17 15.33 18.15
C ILE A 29 18.18 15.78 19.20
N VAL A 30 17.81 16.71 20.07
CA VAL A 30 18.71 17.24 21.11
C VAL A 30 19.18 16.12 22.04
N ALA A 31 18.28 15.25 22.48
CA ALA A 31 18.64 14.10 23.30
C ALA A 31 19.60 13.14 22.59
N ALA A 32 19.37 12.86 21.29
CA ALA A 32 20.23 12.00 20.50
C ALA A 32 21.63 12.59 20.30
N VAL A 33 21.72 13.89 19.99
CA VAL A 33 22.99 14.61 19.80
C VAL A 33 23.78 14.61 21.10
N TRP A 34 23.18 15.04 22.20
CA TRP A 34 23.89 15.06 23.49
C TRP A 34 24.28 13.66 23.98
N TYR A 35 23.45 12.65 23.71
CA TYR A 35 23.79 11.26 24.04
C TYR A 35 24.98 10.73 23.22
N HIS A 36 25.09 11.15 21.96
CA HIS A 36 26.23 10.84 21.10
C HIS A 36 27.51 11.57 21.56
N GLU A 37 27.38 12.88 21.80
CA GLU A 37 28.49 13.76 22.15
C GLU A 37 29.08 13.50 23.54
N ARG A 38 28.32 12.89 24.46
CA ARG A 38 28.75 12.66 25.85
C ARG A 38 30.10 11.94 25.96
N HIS A 39 30.40 11.08 24.99
CA HIS A 39 31.66 10.32 24.94
C HIS A 39 32.86 11.20 24.61
N TYR A 40 32.65 12.29 23.88
CA TYR A 40 33.68 13.24 23.46
C TYR A 40 33.83 14.40 24.45
N THR A 41 32.75 14.78 25.13
CA THR A 41 32.73 15.90 26.09
C THR A 41 32.99 15.46 27.53
N GLY A 42 33.07 14.16 27.81
CA GLY A 42 33.18 13.62 29.17
C GLY A 42 31.91 13.79 30.02
N MET A 43 30.79 14.18 29.41
CA MET A 43 29.52 14.39 30.10
C MET A 43 28.96 13.08 30.65
N THR A 44 28.58 13.07 31.92
CA THR A 44 27.97 11.90 32.56
C THR A 44 26.49 11.77 32.17
N TYR A 45 25.93 10.57 32.33
CA TYR A 45 24.51 10.34 32.07
C TYR A 45 23.59 11.13 33.02
N GLU A 46 24.05 11.41 34.24
CA GLU A 46 23.31 12.23 35.20
C GLU A 46 23.27 13.70 34.78
N GLN A 47 24.41 14.24 34.34
CA GLN A 47 24.47 15.59 33.77
C GLN A 47 23.55 15.71 32.56
N LEU A 48 23.53 14.70 31.69
CA LEU A 48 22.61 14.64 30.55
C LEU A 48 21.14 14.70 30.99
N LYS A 49 20.75 13.96 32.04
CA LYS A 49 19.39 14.00 32.61
C LYS A 49 19.04 15.39 33.13
N VAL A 50 19.95 16.00 33.89
CA VAL A 50 19.75 17.33 34.46
C VAL A 50 19.59 18.36 33.34
N ASN A 51 20.51 18.38 32.37
CA ASN A 51 20.47 19.30 31.24
C ASN A 51 19.17 19.18 30.43
N PHE A 52 18.73 17.93 30.19
CA PHE A 52 17.49 17.69 29.46
C PHE A 52 16.26 18.16 30.23
N TYR A 53 16.22 17.93 31.54
CA TYR A 53 15.14 18.42 32.40
C TYR A 53 15.12 19.95 32.50
N VAL A 54 16.28 20.59 32.65
CA VAL A 54 16.39 22.06 32.68
C VAL A 54 15.85 22.67 31.39
N ARG A 55 16.20 22.09 30.23
CA ARG A 55 15.78 22.61 28.93
C ARG A 55 14.31 22.36 28.60
N PHE A 56 13.82 21.14 28.81
CA PHE A 56 12.50 20.72 28.32
C PHE A 56 11.45 20.50 29.40
N ARG A 57 11.82 20.63 30.68
CA ARG A 57 10.96 20.32 31.84
C ARG A 57 10.36 18.92 31.78
N LEU A 58 11.10 17.99 31.16
CA LEU A 58 10.73 16.60 30.98
C LEU A 58 11.86 15.70 31.44
N ALA A 59 11.50 14.54 31.98
CA ALA A 59 12.46 13.50 32.27
C ALA A 59 13.16 13.05 30.98
N LEU A 60 14.45 12.76 31.05
CA LEU A 60 15.18 12.15 29.95
C LEU A 60 14.59 10.74 29.66
N PRO A 61 14.47 10.34 28.39
CA PRO A 61 14.09 8.98 28.03
C PRO A 61 15.04 7.92 28.59
N GLU A 62 14.58 6.67 28.59
CA GLU A 62 15.43 5.52 28.90
C GLU A 62 16.60 5.38 27.93
N ASN A 63 17.72 4.85 28.41
CA ASN A 63 18.96 4.69 27.65
C ASN A 63 18.73 3.93 26.32
N LYS A 64 17.92 2.87 26.33
CA LYS A 64 17.54 2.13 25.12
C LYS A 64 16.89 3.02 24.05
N THR A 65 16.03 3.94 24.48
CA THR A 65 15.35 4.89 23.60
C THR A 65 16.33 5.92 23.05
N LEU A 66 17.21 6.44 23.90
CA LEU A 66 18.27 7.38 23.47
C LEU A 66 19.20 6.76 22.44
N ARG A 67 19.69 5.54 22.69
CA ARG A 67 20.50 4.78 21.73
C ARG A 67 19.76 4.54 20.42
N GLN A 68 18.46 4.25 20.47
CA GLN A 68 17.66 4.10 19.27
C GLN A 68 17.59 5.41 18.47
N TRP A 69 17.36 6.55 19.13
CA TRP A 69 17.31 7.85 18.46
C TRP A 69 18.68 8.27 17.93
N GLU A 70 19.76 8.06 18.68
CA GLU A 70 21.12 8.25 18.21
C GLU A 70 21.36 7.48 16.91
N LEU A 71 21.12 6.17 16.92
CA LEU A 71 21.31 5.34 15.73
C LEU A 71 20.46 5.82 14.55
N GLN A 72 19.20 6.18 14.78
CA GLN A 72 18.32 6.68 13.72
C GLN A 72 18.79 8.04 13.17
N LEU A 73 19.19 8.96 14.04
CA LEU A 73 19.62 10.29 13.62
C LEU A 73 20.93 10.21 12.83
N PHE A 74 21.95 9.54 13.37
CA PHE A 74 23.28 9.53 12.79
C PHE A 74 23.48 8.50 11.68
N ARG A 75 22.74 7.38 11.68
CA ARG A 75 22.85 6.39 10.58
C ARG A 75 21.87 6.65 9.44
N SER A 76 20.63 7.01 9.74
CA SER A 76 19.58 7.20 8.71
C SER A 76 19.29 8.65 8.36
N GLY A 77 20.01 9.61 8.96
CA GLY A 77 19.85 11.04 8.69
C GLY A 77 18.51 11.63 9.19
N GLY A 78 17.79 10.91 10.06
CA GLY A 78 16.49 11.38 10.52
C GLY A 78 15.78 10.46 11.51
N LEU A 79 14.97 11.08 12.37
CA LEU A 79 14.17 10.40 13.40
C LEU A 79 12.75 10.04 12.90
N SER A 80 12.54 9.99 11.58
CA SER A 80 11.25 9.61 11.02
C SER A 80 10.94 8.16 11.39
N GLY A 81 9.75 7.94 11.97
CA GLY A 81 9.24 6.61 12.27
C GLY A 81 9.41 5.70 11.05
N LYS A 82 9.81 4.44 11.29
CA LYS A 82 10.08 3.40 10.29
C LYS A 82 9.28 3.69 9.02
N ARG A 83 9.95 4.01 7.90
CA ARG A 83 9.30 4.09 6.59
C ARG A 83 8.43 2.85 6.47
N ARG A 84 7.11 3.01 6.31
CA ARG A 84 6.19 1.87 6.22
C ARG A 84 6.78 0.93 5.18
N ARG A 85 7.10 -0.31 5.59
CA ARG A 85 7.63 -1.31 4.66
C ARG A 85 6.63 -1.39 3.50
N MET A 86 7.08 -1.09 2.29
CA MET A 86 6.25 -1.26 1.11
C MET A 86 5.86 -2.73 1.03
N ASN A 87 4.57 -3.01 0.87
CA ASN A 87 4.13 -4.37 0.65
C ASN A 87 4.57 -4.79 -0.76
N ILE A 88 5.69 -5.51 -0.87
CA ILE A 88 6.31 -5.87 -2.14
C ILE A 88 5.34 -6.67 -3.02
N GLY A 89 4.51 -7.53 -2.42
CA GLY A 89 3.50 -8.29 -3.15
C GLY A 89 2.52 -7.41 -3.93
N ARG A 90 2.22 -6.21 -3.43
CA ARG A 90 1.40 -5.22 -4.15
C ARG A 90 2.04 -4.78 -5.46
N LEU A 91 3.35 -4.56 -5.47
CA LEU A 91 4.08 -4.06 -6.64
C LEU A 91 4.09 -5.08 -7.78
N MET A 92 4.09 -6.36 -7.46
CA MET A 92 4.05 -7.46 -8.44
C MET A 92 2.76 -7.46 -9.26
N HIS A 93 1.66 -6.93 -8.72
CA HIS A 93 0.36 -6.93 -9.38
C HIS A 93 0.13 -5.72 -10.31
N ILE A 94 0.92 -4.65 -10.18
CA ILE A 94 0.80 -3.43 -10.98
C ILE A 94 0.74 -3.69 -12.50
N PRO A 95 1.67 -4.46 -13.11
CA PRO A 95 1.61 -4.68 -14.56
C PRO A 95 0.33 -5.39 -14.99
N TYR A 96 -0.15 -6.37 -14.23
CA TYR A 96 -1.39 -7.09 -14.52
C TYR A 96 -2.63 -6.20 -14.36
N VAL A 97 -2.63 -5.33 -13.35
CA VAL A 97 -3.70 -4.33 -13.16
C VAL A 97 -3.73 -3.35 -14.34
N ARG A 98 -2.58 -2.83 -14.77
CA ARG A 98 -2.48 -1.97 -15.97
C ARG A 98 -3.02 -2.66 -17.22
N GLU A 99 -2.58 -3.89 -17.47
CA GLU A 99 -3.02 -4.70 -18.61
C GLU A 99 -4.54 -4.95 -18.59
N SER A 100 -5.11 -5.15 -17.40
CA SER A 100 -6.56 -5.36 -17.28
C SER A 100 -7.37 -4.15 -17.75
N PHE A 101 -6.86 -2.92 -17.60
CA PHE A 101 -7.56 -1.72 -18.08
C PHE A 101 -7.56 -1.62 -19.60
N ILE A 102 -6.56 -2.22 -20.25
CA ILE A 102 -6.51 -2.31 -21.71
C ILE A 102 -7.46 -3.41 -22.20
N ARG A 103 -7.36 -4.61 -21.64
CA ARG A 103 -8.14 -5.78 -22.10
C ARG A 103 -9.62 -5.70 -21.74
N PHE A 104 -9.93 -5.13 -20.58
CA PHE A 104 -11.29 -5.04 -20.04
C PHE A 104 -11.55 -3.59 -19.59
N PRO A 105 -11.67 -2.64 -20.53
CA PRO A 105 -11.73 -1.21 -20.21
C PRO A 105 -12.95 -0.85 -19.36
N ASN A 106 -14.07 -1.54 -19.59
CA ASN A 106 -15.35 -1.26 -18.92
C ASN A 106 -15.59 -2.13 -17.68
N ALA A 107 -14.64 -2.99 -17.28
CA ALA A 107 -14.81 -3.83 -16.10
C ALA A 107 -14.79 -3.01 -14.81
N SER A 108 -15.78 -3.26 -13.96
CA SER A 108 -15.85 -2.71 -12.60
C SER A 108 -14.70 -3.22 -11.73
N MET A 109 -14.45 -2.56 -10.60
CA MET A 109 -13.40 -2.95 -9.66
C MET A 109 -13.58 -4.39 -9.12
N ASN A 110 -14.82 -4.84 -8.91
CA ASN A 110 -15.10 -6.21 -8.46
C ASN A 110 -14.81 -7.23 -9.56
N GLN A 111 -15.28 -6.98 -10.78
CA GLN A 111 -14.98 -7.84 -11.93
C GLN A 111 -13.47 -7.91 -12.19
N ARG A 112 -12.77 -6.78 -12.09
CA ARG A 112 -11.31 -6.70 -12.26
C ARG A 112 -10.57 -7.48 -11.17
N SER A 113 -11.06 -7.45 -9.94
CA SER A 113 -10.55 -8.25 -8.83
C SER A 113 -10.70 -9.74 -9.09
N GLU A 114 -11.86 -10.18 -9.61
CA GLU A 114 -12.12 -11.57 -9.99
C GLU A 114 -11.24 -12.03 -11.15
N ILE A 115 -11.18 -11.25 -12.24
CA ILE A 115 -10.36 -11.54 -13.43
C ILE A 115 -8.88 -11.73 -13.07
N LEU A 116 -8.37 -10.89 -12.17
CA LEU A 116 -6.96 -10.90 -11.77
C LEU A 116 -6.66 -11.86 -10.61
N GLY A 117 -7.68 -12.42 -9.96
CA GLY A 117 -7.52 -13.26 -8.76
C GLY A 117 -6.89 -12.51 -7.57
N ILE A 118 -7.03 -11.18 -7.52
CA ILE A 118 -6.46 -10.34 -6.45
C ILE A 118 -7.56 -9.83 -5.54
N ALA A 119 -7.31 -9.74 -4.24
CA ALA A 119 -8.28 -9.16 -3.31
C ALA A 119 -8.59 -7.69 -3.65
N THR A 120 -9.87 -7.30 -3.53
CA THR A 120 -10.34 -5.92 -3.81
C THR A 120 -9.58 -4.86 -3.03
N GLY A 121 -9.22 -5.12 -1.77
CA GLY A 121 -8.40 -4.20 -0.96
C GLY A 121 -6.98 -4.00 -1.50
N THR A 122 -6.37 -5.05 -2.07
CA THR A 122 -5.06 -4.96 -2.74
C THR A 122 -5.19 -4.14 -4.02
N LEU A 123 -6.20 -4.43 -4.84
CA LEU A 123 -6.50 -3.66 -6.05
C LEU A 123 -6.73 -2.17 -5.73
N SER A 124 -7.57 -1.86 -4.75
CA SER A 124 -7.81 -0.49 -4.29
C SER A 124 -6.52 0.19 -3.81
N SER A 125 -5.66 -0.52 -3.05
CA SER A 125 -4.38 0.03 -2.61
C SER A 125 -3.37 0.22 -3.75
N ILE A 126 -3.50 -0.48 -4.88
CA ILE A 126 -2.69 -0.24 -6.07
C ILE A 126 -3.20 1.04 -6.73
N LEU A 127 -4.50 1.12 -7.01
CA LEU A 127 -5.11 2.26 -7.70
C LEU A 127 -4.90 3.58 -6.96
N LEU A 128 -4.96 3.58 -5.63
CA LEU A 128 -4.82 4.81 -4.83
C LEU A 128 -3.38 5.33 -4.67
N LYS A 129 -2.39 4.47 -4.84
CA LYS A 129 -0.99 4.79 -4.45
C LYS A 129 0.00 4.67 -5.59
N ASP A 130 -0.31 3.86 -6.59
CA ASP A 130 0.65 3.45 -7.61
C ASP A 130 0.15 3.73 -9.05
N MET A 131 -1.06 4.28 -9.21
CA MET A 131 -1.63 4.69 -10.51
C MET A 131 -2.34 6.04 -10.38
N THR A 132 -2.26 6.89 -11.41
CA THR A 132 -3.03 8.15 -11.45
C THR A 132 -4.36 7.95 -12.17
N PRO A 133 -5.38 8.79 -11.90
CA PRO A 133 -6.64 8.75 -12.65
C PRO A 133 -6.44 8.92 -14.16
N GLU A 134 -5.55 9.84 -14.56
CA GLU A 134 -5.18 10.11 -15.96
C GLU A 134 -4.56 8.87 -16.63
N GLU A 135 -3.69 8.15 -15.92
CA GLU A 135 -3.09 6.91 -16.43
C GLU A 135 -4.15 5.83 -16.65
N ILE A 136 -5.11 5.71 -15.73
CA ILE A 136 -6.22 4.74 -15.86
C ILE A 136 -7.07 5.05 -17.08
N GLU A 137 -7.45 6.32 -17.26
CA GLU A 137 -8.26 6.75 -18.39
C GLU A 137 -7.55 6.51 -19.73
N ALA A 138 -6.26 6.84 -19.82
CA ALA A 138 -5.45 6.60 -21.02
C ALA A 138 -5.36 5.11 -21.38
N LEU A 139 -5.20 4.23 -20.38
CA LEU A 139 -5.15 2.78 -20.59
C LEU A 139 -6.49 2.22 -21.08
N GLN A 140 -7.61 2.72 -20.53
CA GLN A 140 -8.95 2.33 -20.97
C GLN A 140 -9.24 2.81 -22.40
N GLU A 141 -8.85 4.03 -22.74
CA GLU A 141 -9.01 4.58 -24.08
C GLU A 141 -8.21 3.79 -25.11
N LYS A 142 -6.95 3.44 -24.78
CA LYS A 142 -6.13 2.54 -25.59
C LYS A 142 -6.82 1.19 -25.82
N GLY A 143 -7.42 0.61 -24.79
CA GLY A 143 -8.19 -0.63 -24.88
C GLY A 143 -9.40 -0.52 -25.82
N ARG A 144 -10.16 0.58 -25.72
CA ARG A 144 -11.31 0.85 -26.60
C ARG A 144 -10.89 1.00 -28.07
N GLN A 145 -9.79 1.71 -28.34
CA GLN A 145 -9.27 1.90 -29.68
C GLN A 145 -8.80 0.58 -30.32
N MET A 146 -8.15 -0.29 -29.54
CA MET A 146 -7.75 -1.62 -30.00
C MET A 146 -8.96 -2.48 -30.40
N ALA A 147 -10.01 -2.49 -29.56
CA ALA A 147 -11.24 -3.22 -29.86
C ALA A 147 -11.98 -2.71 -31.10
N ASN A 148 -11.91 -1.40 -31.36
CA ASN A 148 -12.52 -0.80 -32.56
C ASN A 148 -11.73 -1.14 -33.83
N ASN A 149 -10.39 -1.16 -33.76
CA ASN A 149 -9.55 -1.49 -34.92
C ASN A 149 -9.61 -2.98 -35.31
N GLU A 150 -9.76 -3.89 -34.35
CA GLU A 150 -9.91 -5.33 -34.63
C GLU A 150 -11.22 -5.65 -35.37
N ASN A 151 -12.28 -4.85 -35.16
CA ASN A 151 -13.57 -5.02 -35.85
C ASN A 151 -13.61 -4.45 -37.28
N VAL A 152 -12.56 -3.78 -37.76
CA VAL A 152 -12.50 -3.20 -39.12
C VAL A 152 -11.82 -4.14 -40.13
N SER A 153 -11.24 -5.28 -39.69
CA SER A 153 -10.38 -6.13 -40.53
C SER A 153 -10.88 -7.57 -40.76
N VAL A 154 -12.19 -7.82 -40.94
CA VAL A 154 -12.64 -9.03 -41.65
C VAL A 154 -13.93 -8.75 -42.42
N GLY A 155 -13.79 -8.45 -43.71
CA GLY A 155 -14.85 -8.66 -44.69
C GLY A 155 -14.29 -9.38 -45.91
N PRO A 156 -14.65 -10.65 -46.15
CA PRO A 156 -14.65 -11.20 -47.49
C PRO A 156 -16.02 -10.97 -48.11
N LYS A 157 -16.03 -10.29 -49.26
CA LYS A 157 -17.16 -10.24 -50.16
C LYS A 157 -17.60 -11.66 -50.53
N VAL A 158 -18.91 -11.86 -50.50
CA VAL A 158 -19.64 -13.00 -51.07
C VAL A 158 -19.26 -13.19 -52.53
N ASN A 159 -18.93 -14.42 -52.93
CA ASN A 159 -19.09 -14.88 -54.31
C ASN A 159 -19.77 -16.26 -54.29
N ASN A 160 -20.99 -16.30 -54.82
CA ASN A 160 -21.71 -17.50 -55.21
C ASN A 160 -20.93 -18.21 -56.34
N MET A 161 -20.74 -19.52 -56.24
CA MET A 161 -20.55 -20.38 -57.41
C MET A 161 -20.93 -21.84 -57.09
N GLU A 162 -22.11 -22.20 -57.59
CA GLU A 162 -22.56 -23.47 -58.18
C GLU A 162 -21.98 -24.82 -57.73
N ASP A 163 -22.91 -25.65 -57.24
CA ASP A 163 -23.14 -27.07 -57.54
C ASP A 163 -22.05 -27.85 -58.30
N LYS A 164 -21.44 -28.84 -57.63
CA LYS A 164 -21.21 -30.17 -58.23
C LYS A 164 -21.41 -31.30 -57.22
N LYS A 165 -22.44 -32.10 -57.49
CA LYS A 165 -22.62 -33.49 -57.03
C LYS A 165 -21.32 -34.30 -57.22
N THR A 166 -20.93 -35.07 -56.22
CA THR A 166 -20.44 -36.45 -56.43
C THR A 166 -20.71 -37.31 -55.21
N LYS A 167 -21.44 -38.38 -55.50
CA LYS A 167 -21.81 -39.55 -54.72
C LYS A 167 -20.63 -40.53 -54.75
N ILE A 168 -20.16 -41.04 -53.62
CA ILE A 168 -19.37 -42.29 -53.59
C ILE A 168 -19.77 -43.11 -52.35
N ASP A 169 -20.17 -44.33 -52.66
CA ASP A 169 -20.69 -45.40 -51.81
C ASP A 169 -19.60 -46.12 -50.98
N THR A 170 -20.05 -46.67 -49.85
CA THR A 170 -19.69 -47.95 -49.19
C THR A 170 -18.29 -48.57 -49.38
N LYS A 171 -17.67 -48.97 -48.27
CA LYS A 171 -17.69 -50.38 -47.79
C LYS A 171 -17.07 -50.54 -46.39
N LYS A 172 -17.80 -51.29 -45.56
CA LYS A 172 -17.32 -52.07 -44.42
C LYS A 172 -16.37 -53.15 -44.91
N ASP A 173 -15.34 -53.44 -44.12
CA ASP A 173 -14.97 -54.80 -43.71
C ASP A 173 -14.64 -54.76 -42.22
#